data_AF-A0A7W7VTS1-F1
#
_entry.id   AF-A0A7W7VTS1-F1
#
_cell.length_a   1.000
_cell.length_b   1.000
_cell.length_c   1.000
_cell.angle_alpha   90.00
_cell.angle_beta   90.00
_cell.angle_gamma   90.00
#
_symmetry.space_group_name_H-M   'P 1'
#
loop_
_entity.id
_entity.type
_entity.pdbx_description
1 polymer ?
#
loop_
_entity_poly.entity_id
_entity_poly.type
_entity_poly.pdbx_seq_one_letter_code
_entity_poly.pdbx_strand_id
1 'polypeptide(L)'
;MQLKVDIDRDRITGWFGPDGTVCLSEQALPAALIHEPTRRLLTELGLPRQGGTLTGLDFLRFETDPEVLLRPLADQLDDSVLAPRQATFAPSRRPARTLAAPAESPSTSSTRTSGRHAESTHMGAPPGRRLGEPLLDGQRLPDAALGTDHLLMLGTVQRDRLVLDGRTGQVALAGITYGKPAEVLLDVLASDLSVVLLFLHELAALRSAACDPAAQDGRRGPAVLAEVTGAVERRLRAVDPALFEPSGVAALWSAALLVYGLCWGARPGAWAAELGGHALAYEITSELMAELGEVQPLHPDDLPAGLRHQPTRQLLTSVGLPVTDRFSGDQQRPLATLGERCPWYAEEPADRAHQLDYFLLGATAYNCQVVLDGVSGRVEITEGDGEEGWPAAQLACDLSAYYLAIWVLTRLREAVAQWSSVGWQVFDLDELLAEAGLELLARLDPSAVAREASLWNALADDGHMGGLLG
;
A
#
# COMPACT_ATOMS: atom_id res chain seq x y z
N MET A 1 31.77 -19.80 -7.69
CA MET A 1 30.86 -19.31 -6.63
C MET A 1 29.97 -20.44 -6.19
N GLN A 2 29.56 -20.47 -4.92
CA GLN A 2 28.46 -21.31 -4.43
C GLN A 2 27.25 -20.39 -4.19
N LEU A 3 26.04 -20.95 -4.18
CA LEU A 3 24.86 -20.22 -3.73
C LEU A 3 25.05 -19.80 -2.27
N LYS A 4 24.53 -18.63 -1.89
CA LYS A 4 24.53 -18.19 -0.48
C LYS A 4 23.68 -19.10 0.40
N VAL A 5 22.60 -19.65 -0.14
CA VAL A 5 21.72 -20.57 0.57
C VAL A 5 21.87 -21.96 -0.04
N ASP A 6 22.21 -22.93 0.79
CA ASP A 6 22.14 -24.34 0.40
C ASP A 6 20.67 -24.78 0.41
N ILE A 7 20.11 -24.92 -0.78
CA ILE A 7 18.71 -25.28 -1.01
C ILE A 7 18.72 -26.61 -1.76
N ASP A 8 18.05 -27.61 -1.19
CA ASP A 8 17.82 -28.89 -1.83
C ASP A 8 16.38 -29.01 -2.36
N ARG A 9 16.11 -30.11 -3.06
CA ARG A 9 14.79 -30.39 -3.63
C ARG A 9 13.71 -30.55 -2.58
N ASP A 10 14.03 -31.10 -1.42
CA ASP A 10 13.07 -31.35 -0.35
C ASP A 10 12.61 -30.02 0.26
N ARG A 11 13.53 -29.05 0.44
CA ARG A 11 13.20 -27.69 0.89
C ARG A 11 12.33 -26.97 -0.12
N ILE A 12 12.69 -26.97 -1.41
CA ILE A 12 11.89 -26.33 -2.47
C ILE A 12 10.49 -26.94 -2.56
N THR A 13 10.40 -28.26 -2.52
CA THR A 13 9.12 -28.98 -2.51
C THR A 13 8.30 -28.65 -1.28
N GLY A 14 8.94 -28.51 -0.12
CA GLY A 14 8.29 -28.08 1.12
C GLY A 14 7.80 -26.63 1.07
N TRP A 15 8.50 -25.75 0.35
CA TRP A 15 8.16 -24.32 0.25
C TRP A 15 7.03 -24.06 -0.74
N PHE A 16 7.09 -24.68 -1.93
CA PHE A 16 6.21 -24.35 -3.06
C PHE A 16 5.27 -25.49 -3.45
N GLY A 17 5.44 -26.68 -2.86
CA GLY A 17 4.70 -27.89 -3.22
C GLY A 17 5.38 -28.70 -4.34
N PRO A 18 4.96 -29.96 -4.54
CA PRO A 18 5.59 -30.90 -5.48
C PRO A 18 5.49 -30.48 -6.95
N ASP A 19 4.41 -29.79 -7.32
CA ASP A 19 4.19 -29.27 -8.67
C ASP A 19 4.38 -27.74 -8.73
N GLY A 20 4.90 -27.16 -7.64
CA GLY A 20 5.00 -25.73 -7.43
C GLY A 20 6.11 -25.04 -8.21
N THR A 21 7.04 -25.80 -8.81
CA THR A 21 8.16 -25.25 -9.56
C THR A 21 8.19 -25.71 -11.02
N VAL A 22 8.94 -24.97 -11.85
CA VAL A 22 9.24 -25.26 -13.24
C VAL A 22 10.74 -25.37 -13.40
N CYS A 23 11.23 -26.56 -13.72
CA CYS A 23 12.62 -26.78 -14.08
C CYS A 23 12.84 -26.50 -15.57
N LEU A 24 14.00 -25.94 -15.89
CA LEU A 24 14.45 -25.76 -17.26
C LEU A 24 15.34 -26.92 -17.70
N SER A 25 15.33 -27.24 -18.99
CA SER A 25 16.33 -28.17 -19.54
C SER A 25 17.66 -27.43 -19.73
N GLU A 26 18.77 -28.15 -19.65
CA GLU A 26 20.11 -27.58 -19.91
C GLU A 26 20.21 -26.91 -21.29
N GLN A 27 19.47 -27.43 -22.28
CA GLN A 27 19.41 -26.90 -23.64
C GLN A 27 18.59 -25.61 -23.75
N ALA A 28 17.69 -25.36 -22.80
CA ALA A 28 16.88 -24.14 -22.72
C ALA A 28 17.62 -22.99 -22.02
N LEU A 29 18.77 -23.26 -21.38
CA LEU A 29 19.54 -22.21 -20.72
C LEU A 29 20.33 -21.39 -21.76
N PRO A 30 20.24 -20.04 -21.73
CA PRO A 30 20.99 -19.20 -22.66
C PRO A 30 22.50 -19.29 -22.39
N ALA A 31 23.30 -19.10 -23.44
CA ALA A 31 24.77 -19.12 -23.35
C ALA A 31 25.33 -18.03 -22.43
N ALA A 32 24.60 -16.93 -22.25
CA ALA A 32 24.97 -15.84 -21.35
C ALA A 32 24.85 -16.21 -19.86
N LEU A 33 24.09 -17.26 -19.51
CA LEU A 33 24.01 -17.78 -18.15
C LEU A 33 25.21 -18.69 -17.85
N ILE A 34 26.33 -18.10 -17.45
CA ILE A 34 27.56 -18.84 -17.09
C ILE A 34 27.69 -19.10 -15.59
N HIS A 35 26.80 -18.53 -14.77
CA HIS A 35 26.80 -18.75 -13.33
C HIS A 35 26.29 -20.15 -12.96
N GLU A 36 27.22 -21.11 -12.86
CA GLU A 36 26.96 -22.53 -12.57
C GLU A 36 25.99 -22.82 -11.42
N PRO A 37 26.05 -22.12 -10.27
CA PRO A 37 25.08 -22.36 -9.20
C PRO A 37 23.65 -22.02 -9.60
N THR A 38 23.45 -20.95 -10.38
CA THR A 38 22.12 -20.60 -10.90
C THR A 38 21.66 -21.60 -11.96
N ARG A 39 22.56 -22.07 -12.85
CA ARG A 39 22.23 -23.12 -13.84
C ARG A 39 21.70 -24.38 -13.15
N ARG A 40 22.40 -24.86 -12.12
CA ARG A 40 21.97 -26.02 -11.33
C ARG A 40 20.64 -25.79 -10.63
N LEU A 41 20.46 -24.64 -10.00
CA LEU A 41 19.17 -24.30 -9.36
C LEU A 41 18.03 -24.37 -10.37
N LEU A 42 18.16 -23.75 -11.54
CA LEU A 42 17.10 -23.71 -12.56
C LEU A 42 16.79 -25.09 -13.18
N THR A 43 17.77 -25.96 -13.28
CA THR A 43 17.63 -27.29 -13.92
C THR A 43 17.22 -28.38 -12.93
N GLU A 44 17.72 -28.33 -11.71
CA GLU A 44 17.50 -29.37 -10.69
C GLU A 44 16.33 -29.04 -9.75
N LEU A 45 16.12 -27.77 -9.43
CA LEU A 45 15.13 -27.31 -8.42
C LEU A 45 13.96 -26.53 -9.05
N GLY A 46 14.26 -25.70 -10.05
CA GLY A 46 13.29 -24.90 -10.80
C GLY A 46 12.92 -23.57 -10.13
N LEU A 47 12.17 -22.76 -10.88
CA LEU A 47 11.55 -21.51 -10.40
C LEU A 47 10.12 -21.77 -9.94
N PRO A 48 9.61 -21.08 -8.91
CA PRO A 48 8.23 -21.26 -8.49
C PRO A 48 7.26 -20.72 -9.56
N ARG A 49 6.19 -21.47 -9.82
CA ARG A 49 5.13 -21.13 -10.80
C ARG A 49 4.34 -19.89 -10.41
N GLN A 50 4.19 -19.69 -9.11
CA GLN A 50 3.63 -18.48 -8.53
C GLN A 50 4.78 -17.78 -7.82
N GLY A 51 4.95 -16.49 -8.09
CA GLY A 51 5.95 -15.71 -7.38
C GLY A 51 5.45 -15.27 -6.00
N GLY A 52 6.03 -14.22 -5.46
CA GLY A 52 5.58 -13.66 -4.19
C GLY A 52 4.25 -12.93 -4.34
N THR A 53 3.24 -13.31 -3.55
CA THR A 53 1.93 -12.62 -3.53
C THR A 53 1.80 -11.66 -2.33
N LEU A 54 2.03 -10.35 -2.49
CA LEU A 54 1.62 -9.38 -1.46
C LEU A 54 0.11 -9.41 -1.46
N THR A 55 -0.49 -9.88 -0.37
CA THR A 55 -1.94 -9.78 -0.15
C THR A 55 -2.87 -10.34 -1.24
N GLY A 56 -2.36 -11.02 -2.27
CA GLY A 56 -3.13 -11.53 -3.40
C GLY A 56 -2.69 -10.97 -4.76
N LEU A 57 -1.97 -9.85 -4.77
CA LEU A 57 -1.21 -9.34 -5.91
C LEU A 57 0.18 -9.98 -5.98
N ASP A 58 0.54 -10.50 -7.15
CA ASP A 58 1.90 -10.98 -7.43
C ASP A 58 2.86 -9.77 -7.46
N PHE A 59 3.37 -9.35 -6.30
CA PHE A 59 4.34 -8.25 -6.23
C PHE A 59 5.64 -8.64 -6.91
N LEU A 60 5.96 -9.93 -6.92
CA LEU A 60 7.03 -10.51 -7.70
C LEU A 60 6.44 -11.68 -8.46
N ARG A 61 6.47 -11.62 -9.79
CA ARG A 61 5.99 -12.68 -10.67
C ARG A 61 7.15 -13.21 -11.49
N PHE A 62 7.36 -14.52 -11.44
CA PHE A 62 8.28 -15.19 -12.38
C PHE A 62 7.57 -15.40 -13.71
N GLU A 63 8.33 -15.24 -14.80
CA GLU A 63 7.88 -15.62 -16.12
C GLU A 63 7.82 -17.14 -16.22
N THR A 64 6.74 -17.62 -16.82
CA THR A 64 6.47 -19.05 -17.02
C THR A 64 6.47 -19.44 -18.49
N ASP A 65 6.38 -18.46 -19.39
CA ASP A 65 6.55 -18.67 -20.82
C ASP A 65 8.05 -18.88 -21.13
N PRO A 66 8.45 -20.08 -21.60
CA PRO A 66 9.84 -20.35 -21.94
C PRO A 66 10.39 -19.48 -23.08
N GLU A 67 9.53 -18.85 -23.90
CA GLU A 67 9.94 -17.93 -24.96
C GLU A 67 10.36 -16.55 -24.42
N VAL A 68 9.91 -16.20 -23.22
CA VAL A 68 10.18 -14.90 -22.58
C VAL A 68 11.16 -15.06 -21.41
N LEU A 69 11.05 -16.15 -20.66
CA LEU A 69 11.93 -16.49 -19.55
C LEU A 69 13.38 -16.64 -20.02
N LEU A 70 14.29 -15.96 -19.32
CA LEU A 70 15.72 -15.85 -19.60
C LEU A 70 16.08 -15.24 -20.96
N ARG A 71 15.14 -14.56 -21.65
CA ARG A 71 15.48 -13.74 -22.82
C ARG A 71 16.39 -12.57 -22.39
N PRO A 72 17.47 -12.26 -23.14
CA PRO A 72 18.30 -11.11 -22.85
C PRO A 72 17.49 -9.81 -22.80
N LEU A 73 17.80 -8.95 -21.83
CA LEU A 73 17.12 -7.67 -21.66
C LEU A 73 17.29 -6.79 -22.90
N ALA A 74 18.46 -6.84 -23.54
CA ALA A 74 18.79 -6.12 -24.77
C ALA A 74 17.75 -6.37 -25.88
N ASP A 75 17.38 -7.63 -26.10
CA ASP A 75 16.45 -8.03 -27.14
C ASP A 75 15.04 -7.46 -26.93
N GLN A 76 14.69 -7.09 -25.69
CA GLN A 76 13.41 -6.47 -25.37
C GLN A 76 13.46 -4.93 -25.39
N LEU A 77 14.64 -4.33 -25.39
CA LEU A 77 14.79 -2.89 -25.53
C LEU A 77 14.43 -2.46 -26.95
N ASP A 78 14.91 -3.20 -27.95
CA ASP A 78 14.65 -2.91 -29.36
C ASP A 78 13.16 -2.97 -29.73
N ASP A 79 12.40 -3.89 -29.12
CA ASP A 79 10.93 -3.98 -29.30
C ASP A 79 10.17 -2.81 -28.65
N SER A 80 10.68 -2.28 -27.53
CA SER A 80 10.01 -1.24 -26.74
C SER A 80 10.30 0.21 -27.19
N VAL A 81 11.45 0.47 -27.82
CA VAL A 81 11.81 1.79 -28.37
C VAL A 81 10.94 2.17 -29.58
N LEU A 82 10.21 1.23 -30.17
CA LEU A 82 9.29 1.44 -31.28
C LEU A 82 7.84 1.76 -30.87
N ALA A 83 7.51 1.72 -29.57
CA ALA A 83 6.18 2.09 -29.06
C ALA A 83 6.29 3.34 -28.16
N PRO A 84 5.74 4.51 -28.54
CA PRO A 84 5.74 5.65 -27.63
C PRO A 84 4.96 5.31 -26.35
N ARG A 85 5.58 5.50 -25.17
CA ARG A 85 4.85 5.56 -23.89
C ARG A 85 3.81 6.68 -24.03
N GLN A 86 2.55 6.34 -24.22
CA GLN A 86 1.49 7.25 -23.84
C GLN A 86 1.59 7.38 -22.32
N ALA A 87 2.08 8.53 -21.85
CA ALA A 87 1.74 9.00 -20.53
C ALA A 87 0.23 8.89 -20.43
N THR A 88 -0.27 8.03 -19.57
CA THR A 88 -1.70 7.92 -19.30
C THR A 88 -2.09 9.15 -18.48
N PHE A 89 -2.10 10.31 -19.14
CA PHE A 89 -3.06 11.33 -18.76
C PHE A 89 -4.41 10.68 -19.01
N ALA A 90 -5.09 10.29 -17.94
CA ALA A 90 -6.48 9.89 -18.01
C ALA A 90 -7.22 10.94 -18.86
N PRO A 91 -7.77 10.57 -20.03
CA PRO A 91 -8.54 11.52 -20.80
C PRO A 91 -9.76 11.87 -19.95
N SER A 92 -9.82 13.14 -19.53
CA SER A 92 -11.04 13.72 -18.96
C SER A 92 -12.20 13.34 -19.87
N ARG A 93 -13.05 12.41 -19.42
CA ARG A 93 -14.29 12.06 -20.10
C ARG A 93 -15.30 13.17 -19.83
N ARG A 94 -15.07 14.35 -20.39
CA ARG A 94 -16.10 15.39 -20.50
C ARG A 94 -16.39 15.63 -21.99
N PRO A 95 -17.60 15.33 -22.47
CA PRO A 95 -18.01 15.79 -23.79
C PRO A 95 -18.02 17.33 -23.77
N ALA A 96 -17.23 17.94 -24.65
CA ALA A 96 -17.22 19.37 -24.87
C ALA A 96 -18.62 19.83 -25.33
N ARG A 97 -19.43 20.35 -24.39
CA ARG A 97 -20.63 21.10 -24.73
C ARG A 97 -20.23 22.50 -25.14
N THR A 98 -20.49 22.83 -26.40
CA THR A 98 -20.38 24.18 -26.96
C THR A 98 -21.36 25.09 -26.21
N LEU A 99 -20.83 25.97 -25.34
CA LEU A 99 -21.59 27.05 -24.73
C LEU A 99 -21.89 28.10 -25.80
N ALA A 100 -23.13 28.10 -26.29
CA ALA A 100 -23.69 29.19 -27.05
C ALA A 100 -23.92 30.39 -26.10
N ALA A 101 -23.35 31.54 -26.45
CA ALA A 101 -23.56 32.81 -25.76
C ALA A 101 -25.01 33.30 -25.94
N PRO A 102 -25.67 33.81 -24.87
CA PRO A 102 -26.77 34.75 -25.01
C PRO A 102 -26.28 36.20 -24.87
N ALA A 103 -27.01 37.09 -25.55
CA ALA A 103 -26.72 38.49 -25.77
C ALA A 103 -26.86 39.39 -24.53
N GLU A 104 -26.35 40.61 -24.72
CA GLU A 104 -26.13 41.71 -23.79
C GLU A 104 -27.39 42.30 -23.10
N SER A 105 -27.21 42.60 -21.79
CA SER A 105 -27.64 43.81 -21.05
C SER A 105 -29.13 44.07 -20.72
N PRO A 106 -29.48 44.96 -19.73
CA PRO A 106 -28.65 45.72 -18.78
C PRO A 106 -29.10 45.70 -17.28
N SER A 107 -28.14 46.09 -16.42
CA SER A 107 -28.25 46.93 -15.20
C SER A 107 -29.34 46.71 -14.14
N THR A 108 -28.91 46.52 -12.88
CA THR A 108 -29.12 47.51 -11.80
C THR A 108 -28.09 47.36 -10.67
N SER A 109 -27.73 48.51 -10.10
CA SER A 109 -26.82 48.72 -8.98
C SER A 109 -27.13 47.91 -7.72
N SER A 110 -26.09 47.44 -7.04
CA SER A 110 -26.05 47.54 -5.57
C SER A 110 -24.61 47.56 -5.06
N THR A 111 -24.24 48.73 -4.55
CA THR A 111 -23.02 49.03 -3.81
C THR A 111 -23.18 48.50 -2.40
N ARG A 112 -22.42 47.48 -2.00
CA ARG A 112 -22.04 47.30 -0.59
C ARG A 112 -20.59 46.90 -0.45
N THR A 113 -19.87 47.87 0.08
CA THR A 113 -18.52 47.88 0.61
C THR A 113 -18.38 46.82 1.70
N SER A 114 -17.45 45.86 1.52
CA SER A 114 -16.86 45.13 2.64
C SER A 114 -15.36 45.34 2.60
N GLY A 115 -14.85 45.88 3.71
CA GLY A 115 -13.48 46.29 3.91
C GLY A 115 -12.54 45.09 4.11
N ARG A 116 -11.31 45.30 3.66
CA ARG A 116 -10.14 44.46 3.91
C ARG A 116 -9.72 44.55 5.39
N HIS A 117 -9.17 43.47 5.93
CA HIS A 117 -7.85 43.37 6.59
C HIS A 117 -7.66 41.91 7.04
N ALA A 118 -6.66 41.21 6.48
CA ALA A 118 -5.40 40.80 7.14
C ALA A 118 -5.63 39.58 8.06
N GLU A 119 -4.93 38.45 7.92
CA GLU A 119 -3.47 38.34 8.02
C GLU A 119 -3.02 37.00 7.41
N SER A 120 -2.07 37.07 6.48
CA SER A 120 -1.43 35.91 5.86
C SER A 120 -0.14 35.64 6.62
N THR A 121 -0.09 34.53 7.37
CA THR A 121 1.16 34.03 7.95
C THR A 121 1.84 33.14 6.92
N HIS A 122 2.75 33.75 6.15
CA HIS A 122 3.76 33.03 5.39
C HIS A 122 4.61 32.18 6.35
N MET A 123 4.47 30.86 6.29
CA MET A 123 5.52 29.93 6.71
C MET A 123 6.23 29.43 5.45
N GLY A 124 7.51 29.76 5.38
CA GLY A 124 8.36 29.58 4.21
C GLY A 124 8.62 28.11 3.90
N ALA A 125 8.46 27.78 2.62
CA ALA A 125 9.06 26.59 2.03
C ALA A 125 10.60 26.65 2.16
N PRO A 126 11.28 25.55 2.54
CA PRO A 126 12.72 25.49 2.43
C PRO A 126 13.14 25.47 0.95
N PRO A 127 14.32 26.03 0.60
CA PRO A 127 14.67 26.33 -0.77
C PRO A 127 14.89 25.06 -1.59
N GLY A 128 14.16 24.97 -2.71
CA GLY A 128 14.34 23.95 -3.73
C GLY A 128 15.78 23.90 -4.22
N ARG A 129 16.37 22.71 -4.12
CA ARG A 129 17.72 22.40 -4.58
C ARG A 129 17.73 22.42 -6.10
N ARG A 130 18.74 23.08 -6.67
CA ARG A 130 18.96 23.18 -8.12
C ARG A 130 19.24 21.80 -8.70
N LEU A 131 18.57 21.48 -9.81
CA LEU A 131 18.96 20.41 -10.73
C LEU A 131 20.45 20.57 -11.09
N GLY A 132 21.30 19.63 -10.70
CA GLY A 132 22.66 19.51 -11.25
C GLY A 132 23.84 19.26 -10.30
N GLU A 133 23.66 18.97 -9.00
CA GLU A 133 24.78 18.54 -8.15
C GLU A 133 24.77 17.01 -7.93
N PRO A 134 25.84 16.27 -8.30
CA PRO A 134 25.91 14.83 -8.10
C PRO A 134 26.18 14.52 -6.62
N LEU A 135 25.27 13.78 -5.98
CA LEU A 135 25.54 13.12 -4.70
C LEU A 135 26.20 11.76 -4.97
N LEU A 136 27.21 11.46 -4.15
CA LEU A 136 28.23 10.44 -4.30
C LEU A 136 27.70 8.99 -4.26
N ASP A 137 28.36 8.14 -5.06
CA ASP A 137 28.49 6.67 -4.98
C ASP A 137 27.23 5.84 -4.70
N GLY A 138 26.21 5.99 -5.54
CA GLY A 138 25.34 4.86 -5.91
C GLY A 138 26.05 4.03 -6.98
N GLN A 139 26.15 2.71 -6.80
CA GLN A 139 26.89 1.83 -7.72
C GLN A 139 26.44 2.04 -9.18
N ARG A 140 27.28 2.72 -9.96
CA ARG A 140 27.19 2.73 -11.42
C ARG A 140 28.07 1.59 -11.91
N LEU A 141 27.49 0.67 -12.67
CA LEU A 141 28.27 -0.24 -13.49
C LEU A 141 29.13 0.61 -14.44
N PRO A 142 30.43 0.31 -14.59
CA PRO A 142 31.32 1.13 -15.41
C PRO A 142 30.86 1.15 -16.87
N ASP A 143 30.91 2.35 -17.47
CA ASP A 143 30.62 2.61 -18.87
C ASP A 143 31.29 1.58 -19.80
N ALA A 144 30.49 0.64 -20.28
CA ALA A 144 30.72 -0.10 -21.50
C ALA A 144 29.38 -0.12 -22.23
N ALA A 145 29.36 0.45 -23.43
CA ALA A 145 28.23 0.40 -24.34
C ALA A 145 27.60 -1.02 -24.34
N LEU A 146 26.31 -1.11 -24.03
CA LEU A 146 25.45 -2.28 -24.25
C LEU A 146 26.00 -3.61 -23.70
N GLY A 147 26.42 -3.61 -22.43
CA GLY A 147 26.69 -4.84 -21.71
C GLY A 147 25.44 -5.61 -21.27
N THR A 148 24.21 -5.32 -21.71
CA THR A 148 22.98 -5.92 -21.14
C THR A 148 22.69 -7.35 -21.60
N ASP A 149 23.49 -7.92 -22.50
CA ASP A 149 23.34 -9.30 -22.99
C ASP A 149 23.39 -10.37 -21.90
N HIS A 150 24.00 -10.04 -20.75
CA HIS A 150 24.06 -10.93 -19.60
C HIS A 150 22.92 -10.73 -18.60
N LEU A 151 22.07 -9.71 -18.79
CA LEU A 151 20.87 -9.51 -17.97
C LEU A 151 19.72 -10.28 -18.61
N LEU A 152 19.23 -11.30 -17.92
CA LEU A 152 18.24 -12.25 -18.40
C LEU A 152 16.91 -12.00 -17.69
N MET A 153 15.81 -11.95 -18.44
CA MET A 153 14.48 -11.75 -17.85
C MET A 153 14.10 -12.92 -16.93
N LEU A 154 13.72 -12.64 -15.69
CA LEU A 154 13.10 -13.61 -14.79
C LEU A 154 11.60 -13.41 -14.66
N GLY A 155 11.10 -12.21 -14.91
CA GLY A 155 9.68 -11.86 -14.78
C GLY A 155 9.50 -10.38 -14.45
N THR A 156 8.56 -10.06 -13.57
CA THR A 156 8.21 -8.66 -13.25
C THR A 156 7.99 -8.44 -11.76
N VAL A 157 8.23 -7.20 -11.32
CA VAL A 157 7.77 -6.67 -10.04
C VAL A 157 6.97 -5.43 -10.36
N GLN A 158 5.68 -5.43 -10.04
CA GLN A 158 4.73 -4.42 -10.53
C GLN A 158 4.82 -4.27 -12.07
N ARG A 159 5.29 -3.11 -12.55
CA ARG A 159 5.50 -2.82 -13.99
C ARG A 159 6.97 -2.95 -14.42
N ASP A 160 7.89 -3.17 -13.49
CA ASP A 160 9.31 -3.23 -13.75
C ASP A 160 9.81 -4.65 -13.98
N ARG A 161 10.97 -4.74 -14.63
CA ARG A 161 11.55 -5.99 -15.10
C ARG A 161 12.39 -6.62 -14.00
N LEU A 162 12.07 -7.84 -13.61
CA LEU A 162 12.90 -8.65 -12.73
C LEU A 162 13.97 -9.34 -13.60
N VAL A 163 15.24 -9.05 -13.34
CA VAL A 163 16.36 -9.56 -14.14
C VAL A 163 17.36 -10.36 -13.31
N LEU A 164 17.99 -11.33 -13.96
CA LEU A 164 19.10 -12.14 -13.48
C LEU A 164 20.37 -11.75 -14.23
N ASP A 165 21.43 -11.39 -13.53
CA ASP A 165 22.76 -11.34 -14.11
C ASP A 165 23.27 -12.77 -14.31
N GLY A 166 23.36 -13.21 -15.56
CA GLY A 166 23.81 -14.53 -15.97
C GLY A 166 25.27 -14.84 -15.62
N ARG A 167 26.09 -13.83 -15.30
CA ARG A 167 27.50 -14.00 -14.91
C ARG A 167 27.66 -14.14 -13.40
N THR A 168 26.95 -13.31 -12.63
CA THR A 168 27.11 -13.25 -11.17
C THR A 168 26.04 -14.04 -10.43
N GLY A 169 24.90 -14.29 -11.06
CA GLY A 169 23.70 -14.85 -10.44
C GLY A 169 22.84 -13.83 -9.70
N GLN A 170 23.27 -12.56 -9.63
CA GLN A 170 22.57 -11.47 -8.93
C GLN A 170 21.18 -11.24 -9.53
N VAL A 171 20.21 -10.93 -8.67
CA VAL A 171 18.85 -10.58 -9.09
C VAL A 171 18.58 -9.11 -8.78
N ALA A 172 18.03 -8.39 -9.74
CA ALA A 172 17.77 -6.96 -9.64
C ALA A 172 16.44 -6.58 -10.34
N LEU A 173 15.91 -5.41 -9.98
CA LEU A 173 14.92 -4.69 -10.78
C LEU A 173 15.63 -3.85 -11.82
N ALA A 174 15.17 -3.91 -13.05
CA ALA A 174 15.70 -3.14 -14.17
C ALA A 174 14.67 -2.13 -14.69
N GLY A 175 15.06 -0.85 -14.63
CA GLY A 175 14.36 0.27 -15.21
C GLY A 175 15.11 0.80 -16.43
N ILE A 176 14.41 1.47 -17.34
CA ILE A 176 15.00 2.03 -18.55
C ILE A 176 14.66 3.52 -18.59
N THR A 177 15.68 4.36 -18.68
CA THR A 177 15.48 5.79 -18.87
C THR A 177 15.16 6.09 -20.34
N TYR A 178 14.24 7.03 -20.54
CA TYR A 178 14.02 7.58 -21.88
C TYR A 178 14.91 8.76 -22.11
N GLY A 179 16.03 8.48 -22.75
CA GLY A 179 17.00 9.45 -23.21
C GLY A 179 17.82 8.87 -24.35
N LYS A 180 18.63 9.71 -25.00
CA LYS A 180 19.70 9.24 -25.87
C LYS A 180 21.04 9.58 -25.20
N PRO A 181 21.85 8.59 -24.81
CA PRO A 181 21.58 7.14 -24.84
C PRO A 181 20.55 6.71 -23.77
N ALA A 182 19.85 5.60 -24.03
CA ALA A 182 19.01 4.97 -23.00
C ALA A 182 19.93 4.29 -21.99
N GLU A 183 19.69 4.49 -20.70
CA GLU A 183 20.44 3.87 -19.62
C GLU A 183 19.58 2.81 -18.93
N VAL A 184 20.21 1.69 -18.56
CA VAL A 184 19.58 0.68 -17.70
C VAL A 184 19.95 1.01 -16.26
N LEU A 185 18.92 1.28 -15.48
CA LEU A 185 19.01 1.49 -14.03
C LEU A 185 18.75 0.17 -13.34
N LEU A 186 19.45 -0.10 -12.24
CA LEU A 186 19.33 -1.35 -11.50
C LEU A 186 19.17 -1.09 -10.01
N ASP A 187 18.17 -1.74 -9.40
CA ASP A 187 18.06 -1.89 -7.96
C ASP A 187 18.26 -3.35 -7.59
N VAL A 188 19.36 -3.67 -6.91
CA VAL A 188 19.70 -5.05 -6.52
C VAL A 188 18.67 -5.56 -5.50
N LEU A 189 18.06 -6.70 -5.80
CA LEU A 189 17.14 -7.38 -4.90
C LEU A 189 17.79 -8.50 -4.11
N ALA A 190 18.79 -9.18 -4.68
CA ALA A 190 19.44 -10.29 -4.00
C ALA A 190 20.79 -10.58 -4.64
N SER A 191 21.75 -11.03 -3.83
CA SER A 191 23.07 -11.45 -4.33
C SER A 191 23.02 -12.67 -5.25
N ASP A 192 22.01 -13.54 -5.08
CA ASP A 192 21.73 -14.63 -6.00
C ASP A 192 20.26 -15.09 -5.95
N LEU A 193 19.87 -15.93 -6.90
CA LEU A 193 18.51 -16.46 -7.00
C LEU A 193 18.05 -17.29 -5.79
N SER A 194 18.96 -17.97 -5.08
CA SER A 194 18.60 -18.76 -3.88
C SER A 194 18.12 -17.87 -2.73
N VAL A 195 18.70 -16.66 -2.62
CA VAL A 195 18.30 -15.66 -1.63
C VAL A 195 16.87 -15.17 -1.91
N VAL A 196 16.52 -14.92 -3.18
CA VAL A 196 15.14 -14.53 -3.57
C VAL A 196 14.14 -15.60 -3.13
N LEU A 197 14.40 -16.87 -3.45
CA LEU A 197 13.50 -17.97 -3.10
C LEU A 197 13.31 -18.12 -1.60
N LEU A 198 14.39 -17.99 -0.82
CA LEU A 198 14.30 -18.03 0.63
C LEU A 198 13.50 -16.84 1.18
N PHE A 199 13.73 -15.64 0.66
CA PHE A 199 13.02 -14.44 1.13
C PHE A 199 11.53 -14.53 0.84
N LEU A 200 11.16 -15.02 -0.35
CA LEU A 200 9.77 -15.31 -0.70
C LEU A 200 9.15 -16.33 0.26
N HIS A 201 9.87 -17.40 0.60
CA HIS A 201 9.41 -18.39 1.57
C HIS A 201 9.19 -17.78 2.96
N GLU A 202 10.14 -16.99 3.46
CA GLU A 202 10.05 -16.33 4.78
C GLU A 202 8.86 -15.37 4.86
N LEU A 203 8.60 -14.60 3.80
CA LEU A 203 7.44 -13.71 3.71
C LEU A 203 6.11 -14.50 3.66
N ALA A 204 6.07 -15.58 2.88
CA ALA A 204 4.90 -16.46 2.82
C ALA A 204 4.63 -17.13 4.19
N ALA A 205 5.67 -17.56 4.90
CA ALA A 205 5.57 -18.13 6.23
C ALA A 205 5.06 -17.10 7.25
N LEU A 206 5.57 -15.86 7.20
CA LEU A 206 5.09 -14.75 8.04
C LEU A 206 3.59 -14.51 7.85
N ARG A 207 3.13 -14.48 6.59
CA ARG A 207 1.71 -14.31 6.25
C ARG A 207 0.86 -15.48 6.73
N SER A 208 1.30 -16.70 6.44
CA SER A 208 0.57 -17.92 6.81
C SER A 208 0.38 -18.02 8.31
N ALA A 209 1.44 -17.69 9.08
CA ALA A 209 1.37 -17.65 10.53
C ALA A 209 0.42 -16.57 11.06
N ALA A 210 0.27 -15.43 10.37
CA ALA A 210 -0.71 -14.40 10.75
C ALA A 210 -2.15 -14.92 10.69
N CYS A 211 -2.44 -15.78 9.72
CA CYS A 211 -3.74 -16.42 9.51
C CYS A 211 -4.03 -17.55 10.51
N ASP A 212 -3.02 -18.06 11.23
CA ASP A 212 -3.21 -19.08 12.26
C ASP A 212 -3.63 -18.44 13.60
N PRO A 213 -4.85 -18.72 14.10
CA PRO A 213 -5.32 -18.16 15.37
C PRO A 213 -4.50 -18.61 16.58
N ALA A 214 -3.80 -19.74 16.50
CA ALA A 214 -2.97 -20.26 17.58
C ALA A 214 -1.55 -19.67 17.57
N ALA A 215 -1.11 -19.06 16.47
CA ALA A 215 0.23 -18.53 16.37
C ALA A 215 0.44 -17.37 17.35
N GLN A 216 1.64 -17.33 17.95
CA GLN A 216 2.02 -16.39 19.02
C GLN A 216 1.09 -16.43 20.24
N ASP A 217 0.60 -17.62 20.61
CA ASP A 217 -0.37 -17.82 21.70
C ASP A 217 -1.64 -16.95 21.52
N GLY A 218 -2.00 -16.67 20.27
CA GLY A 218 -3.12 -15.79 19.91
C GLY A 218 -2.88 -14.29 20.10
N ARG A 219 -1.67 -13.88 20.53
CA ARG A 219 -1.31 -12.45 20.67
C ARG A 219 -1.35 -11.76 19.31
N ARG A 220 -1.85 -10.52 19.29
CA ARG A 220 -1.88 -9.59 18.15
C ARG A 220 -1.64 -8.18 18.66
N GLY A 221 -1.29 -7.25 17.76
CA GLY A 221 -0.98 -5.86 18.10
C GLY A 221 0.37 -5.41 17.57
N PRO A 222 0.67 -4.09 17.68
CA PRO A 222 1.92 -3.53 17.19
C PRO A 222 3.19 -4.18 17.74
N ALA A 223 3.27 -4.50 19.04
CA ALA A 223 4.43 -5.20 19.61
C ALA A 223 4.64 -6.58 18.99
N VAL A 224 3.56 -7.33 18.74
CA VAL A 224 3.65 -8.65 18.10
C VAL A 224 4.11 -8.48 16.67
N LEU A 225 3.56 -7.51 15.93
CA LEU A 225 4.02 -7.18 14.58
C LEU A 225 5.51 -6.88 14.57
N ALA A 226 6.00 -6.03 15.48
CA ALA A 226 7.42 -5.68 15.57
C ALA A 226 8.30 -6.90 15.92
N GLU A 227 7.81 -7.76 16.81
CA GLU A 227 8.50 -9.00 17.20
C GLU A 227 8.66 -9.96 16.02
N VAL A 228 7.56 -10.27 15.31
CA VAL A 228 7.58 -11.24 14.20
C VAL A 228 8.31 -10.69 12.98
N THR A 229 8.10 -9.43 12.61
CA THR A 229 8.80 -8.80 11.47
C THR A 229 10.28 -8.64 11.76
N GLY A 230 10.68 -8.21 12.95
CA GLY A 230 12.08 -8.10 13.36
C GLY A 230 12.77 -9.46 13.49
N ALA A 231 12.05 -10.54 13.77
CA ALA A 231 12.60 -11.89 13.71
C ALA A 231 12.88 -12.34 12.26
N VAL A 232 11.99 -12.04 11.32
CA VAL A 232 12.18 -12.34 9.90
C VAL A 232 13.31 -11.49 9.31
N GLU A 233 13.29 -10.17 9.55
CA GLU A 233 14.33 -9.25 9.05
C GLU A 233 15.74 -9.69 9.47
N ARG A 234 15.92 -10.12 10.72
CA ARG A 234 17.20 -10.67 11.20
C ARG A 234 17.65 -11.90 10.41
N ARG A 235 16.72 -12.78 10.01
CA ARG A 235 17.04 -13.94 9.16
C ARG A 235 17.41 -13.50 7.75
N LEU A 236 16.67 -12.56 7.16
CA LEU A 236 16.98 -12.02 5.83
C LEU A 236 18.38 -11.37 5.81
N ARG A 237 18.68 -10.52 6.80
CA ARG A 237 20.00 -9.87 6.95
C ARG A 237 21.13 -10.87 7.21
N ALA A 238 20.88 -11.96 7.94
CA ALA A 238 21.89 -13.00 8.16
C ALA A 238 22.25 -13.75 6.86
N VAL A 239 21.29 -13.91 5.95
CA VAL A 239 21.47 -14.60 4.67
C VAL A 239 22.17 -13.70 3.66
N ASP A 240 21.75 -12.44 3.55
CA ASP A 240 22.35 -11.49 2.61
C ASP A 240 22.71 -10.14 3.27
N PRO A 241 23.80 -10.08 4.08
CA PRO A 241 24.15 -8.87 4.83
C PRO A 241 24.39 -7.64 3.94
N ALA A 242 24.98 -7.86 2.76
CA ALA A 242 25.35 -6.81 1.82
C ALA A 242 24.13 -6.03 1.30
N LEU A 243 22.96 -6.68 1.25
CA LEU A 243 21.71 -6.05 0.84
C LEU A 243 21.12 -5.09 1.90
N PHE A 244 21.54 -5.22 3.15
CA PHE A 244 21.03 -4.44 4.29
C PHE A 244 22.10 -3.53 4.94
N GLU A 245 23.24 -3.32 4.28
CA GLU A 245 24.24 -2.32 4.70
C GLU A 245 23.64 -0.90 4.65
N PRO A 246 24.17 0.10 5.38
CA PRO A 246 23.56 1.43 5.51
C PRO A 246 23.32 2.20 4.20
N SER A 247 24.02 1.83 3.11
CA SER A 247 23.81 2.36 1.75
C SER A 247 22.86 1.52 0.90
N GLY A 248 22.55 0.30 1.32
CA GLY A 248 21.68 -0.66 0.63
C GLY A 248 20.39 -0.83 1.42
N VAL A 249 19.33 -0.17 0.96
CA VAL A 249 18.00 -0.45 1.51
C VAL A 249 17.41 -1.54 0.65
N ALA A 250 17.28 -2.72 1.24
CA ALA A 250 16.45 -3.83 0.80
C ALA A 250 14.96 -3.41 0.75
N ALA A 251 14.62 -2.31 0.09
CA ALA A 251 13.38 -1.59 0.27
C ALA A 251 12.17 -2.40 -0.13
N LEU A 252 12.29 -3.15 -1.23
CA LEU A 252 11.27 -4.13 -1.61
C LEU A 252 11.00 -5.12 -0.47
N TRP A 253 12.05 -5.65 0.15
CA TRP A 253 11.92 -6.65 1.22
C TRP A 253 11.43 -6.03 2.52
N SER A 254 11.86 -4.82 2.88
CA SER A 254 11.35 -4.08 4.03
C SER A 254 9.88 -3.70 3.86
N ALA A 255 9.49 -3.23 2.67
CA ALA A 255 8.10 -2.93 2.31
C ALA A 255 7.24 -4.19 2.32
N ALA A 256 7.73 -5.28 1.73
CA ALA A 256 7.03 -6.56 1.79
C ALA A 256 6.88 -7.04 3.24
N LEU A 257 7.93 -7.01 4.04
CA LEU A 257 7.88 -7.38 5.47
C LEU A 257 6.83 -6.58 6.23
N LEU A 258 6.74 -5.27 5.99
CA LEU A 258 5.71 -4.43 6.56
C LEU A 258 4.32 -4.90 6.14
N VAL A 259 4.05 -4.96 4.83
CA VAL A 259 2.73 -5.32 4.28
C VAL A 259 2.27 -6.70 4.78
N TYR A 260 3.13 -7.71 4.73
CA TYR A 260 2.83 -9.04 5.25
C TYR A 260 2.69 -9.06 6.78
N GLY A 261 3.44 -8.20 7.47
CA GLY A 261 3.39 -8.03 8.91
C GLY A 261 2.11 -7.38 9.41
N LEU A 262 1.49 -6.47 8.64
CA LEU A 262 0.28 -5.73 9.04
C LEU A 262 -0.91 -6.65 9.38
N CYS A 263 -0.94 -7.87 8.83
CA CYS A 263 -1.91 -8.91 9.21
C CYS A 263 -1.85 -9.33 10.69
N TRP A 264 -0.76 -9.00 11.40
CA TRP A 264 -0.60 -9.24 12.84
C TRP A 264 -1.16 -8.11 13.73
N GLY A 265 -1.62 -7.01 13.13
CA GLY A 265 -2.07 -5.81 13.84
C GLY A 265 -3.26 -6.04 14.76
N ALA A 266 -4.26 -6.80 14.31
CA ALA A 266 -5.43 -7.13 15.13
C ALA A 266 -5.91 -8.55 14.85
N ARG A 267 -6.53 -9.16 15.86
CA ARG A 267 -7.19 -10.45 15.68
C ARG A 267 -8.54 -10.22 15.02
N PRO A 268 -8.92 -10.99 13.99
CA PRO A 268 -10.31 -11.02 13.54
C PRO A 268 -11.21 -11.36 14.74
N GLY A 269 -12.24 -10.56 14.96
CA GLY A 269 -13.22 -10.81 16.01
C GLY A 269 -14.01 -12.09 15.75
N ALA A 270 -14.72 -12.58 16.76
CA ALA A 270 -15.42 -13.88 16.76
C ALA A 270 -16.61 -13.99 15.75
N TRP A 271 -16.63 -13.22 14.67
CA TRP A 271 -17.68 -13.19 13.65
C TRP A 271 -17.38 -14.07 12.42
N ALA A 272 -16.28 -14.80 12.35
CA ALA A 272 -15.98 -15.50 11.09
C ALA A 272 -16.81 -16.78 10.80
N ALA A 273 -17.56 -17.38 11.74
CA ALA A 273 -18.27 -18.64 11.41
C ALA A 273 -19.59 -19.00 12.12
N GLU A 274 -19.80 -18.79 13.44
CA GLU A 274 -20.77 -19.68 14.12
C GLU A 274 -22.01 -19.09 14.82
N LEU A 275 -22.12 -17.80 15.16
CA LEU A 275 -23.15 -17.39 16.16
C LEU A 275 -23.89 -16.06 15.92
N GLY A 276 -24.15 -15.66 14.68
CA GLY A 276 -25.26 -14.74 14.38
C GLY A 276 -25.24 -13.38 15.13
N GLY A 277 -24.23 -12.55 14.83
CA GLY A 277 -24.17 -11.11 15.13
C GLY A 277 -23.83 -10.76 16.57
N HIS A 278 -23.38 -9.52 16.80
CA HIS A 278 -23.03 -8.87 18.09
C HIS A 278 -21.52 -8.86 18.47
N ALA A 279 -20.58 -9.16 17.56
CA ALA A 279 -19.14 -8.96 17.81
C ALA A 279 -18.57 -7.91 16.85
N LEU A 280 -17.48 -7.26 17.23
CA LEU A 280 -16.71 -6.41 16.32
C LEU A 280 -15.97 -7.27 15.28
N ALA A 281 -15.70 -6.71 14.11
CA ALA A 281 -14.91 -7.34 13.05
C ALA A 281 -13.47 -7.64 13.49
N TYR A 282 -12.91 -6.82 14.38
CA TYR A 282 -11.55 -6.95 14.89
C TYR A 282 -11.45 -6.67 16.40
N GLU A 283 -10.54 -7.37 17.05
CA GLU A 283 -10.13 -7.10 18.43
C GLU A 283 -9.07 -6.00 18.43
N ILE A 284 -9.51 -4.79 18.77
CA ILE A 284 -8.65 -3.61 18.83
C ILE A 284 -8.04 -3.49 20.23
N THR A 285 -6.72 -3.36 20.28
CA THR A 285 -5.97 -3.20 21.54
C THR A 285 -5.71 -1.72 21.83
N SER A 286 -5.49 -1.39 23.10
CA SER A 286 -5.05 -0.04 23.50
C SER A 286 -3.69 0.33 22.91
N GLU A 287 -2.84 -0.66 22.64
CA GLU A 287 -1.55 -0.46 21.99
C GLU A 287 -1.71 0.01 20.55
N LEU A 288 -2.57 -0.65 19.76
CA LEU A 288 -2.89 -0.24 18.40
C LEU A 288 -3.43 1.19 18.38
N MET A 289 -4.37 1.49 19.28
CA MET A 289 -4.95 2.83 19.35
C MET A 289 -3.93 3.90 19.78
N ALA A 290 -2.97 3.57 20.63
CA ALA A 290 -1.91 4.51 21.02
C ALA A 290 -0.99 4.91 19.85
N GLU A 291 -0.85 4.05 18.83
CA GLU A 291 -0.14 4.41 17.59
C GLU A 291 -0.95 5.33 16.68
N LEU A 292 -2.29 5.38 16.84
CA LEU A 292 -3.14 6.34 16.15
C LEU A 292 -3.14 7.73 16.78
N GLY A 293 -2.64 7.86 18.01
CA GLY A 293 -2.52 9.14 18.70
C GLY A 293 -2.85 9.04 20.19
N GLU A 294 -3.11 10.18 20.82
CA GLU A 294 -3.59 10.20 22.20
C GLU A 294 -4.99 9.57 22.24
N VAL A 295 -5.15 8.54 23.07
CA VAL A 295 -6.41 7.82 23.23
C VAL A 295 -6.97 8.12 24.59
N GLN A 296 -8.26 8.44 24.64
CA GLN A 296 -8.95 8.61 25.90
C GLN A 296 -10.22 7.75 25.90
N PRO A 297 -10.34 6.76 26.80
CA PRO A 297 -11.58 6.03 27.01
C PRO A 297 -12.74 6.97 27.39
N LEU A 298 -13.95 6.63 26.98
CA LEU A 298 -15.16 7.34 27.42
C LEU A 298 -15.71 6.73 28.70
N HIS A 299 -16.21 7.56 29.61
CA HIS A 299 -16.98 7.05 30.74
C HIS A 299 -18.31 6.47 30.21
N PRO A 300 -18.82 5.35 30.74
CA PRO A 300 -20.10 4.79 30.30
C PRO A 300 -21.28 5.78 30.35
N ASP A 301 -21.25 6.72 31.29
CA ASP A 301 -22.27 7.76 31.45
C ASP A 301 -22.13 8.91 30.43
N ASP A 302 -20.97 9.05 29.80
CA ASP A 302 -20.73 10.04 28.75
C ASP A 302 -21.17 9.52 27.36
N LEU A 303 -21.56 8.25 27.27
CA LEU A 303 -22.02 7.65 26.02
C LEU A 303 -23.44 8.13 25.68
N PRO A 304 -23.68 8.69 24.48
CA PRO A 304 -24.99 9.18 24.10
C PRO A 304 -26.02 8.04 24.03
N ALA A 305 -27.29 8.36 24.35
CA ALA A 305 -28.38 7.38 24.40
C ALA A 305 -28.70 6.73 23.04
N GLY A 306 -28.35 7.40 21.94
CA GLY A 306 -28.48 6.87 20.57
C GLY A 306 -27.45 5.78 20.23
N LEU A 307 -26.33 5.71 20.95
CA LEU A 307 -25.32 4.68 20.74
C LEU A 307 -25.74 3.38 21.42
N ARG A 308 -26.50 2.54 20.71
CA ARG A 308 -27.08 1.29 21.23
C ARG A 308 -26.28 0.05 20.88
N HIS A 309 -25.40 0.15 19.88
CA HIS A 309 -24.52 -0.94 19.47
C HIS A 309 -23.54 -1.29 20.59
N GLN A 310 -23.85 -2.37 21.34
CA GLN A 310 -23.09 -2.75 22.54
C GLN A 310 -21.60 -2.98 22.29
N PRO A 311 -21.18 -3.64 21.19
CA PRO A 311 -19.75 -3.84 20.92
C PRO A 311 -19.00 -2.52 20.74
N THR A 312 -19.60 -1.55 20.06
CA THR A 312 -19.01 -0.21 19.93
C THR A 312 -18.94 0.52 21.27
N ARG A 313 -19.99 0.44 22.11
CA ARG A 313 -19.96 1.01 23.47
C ARG A 313 -18.81 0.42 24.29
N GLN A 314 -18.60 -0.90 24.21
CA GLN A 314 -17.51 -1.59 24.90
C GLN A 314 -16.14 -1.14 24.38
N LEU A 315 -15.95 -1.04 23.07
CA LEU A 315 -14.70 -0.55 22.48
C LEU A 315 -14.37 0.88 22.93
N LEU A 316 -15.36 1.78 22.90
CA LEU A 316 -15.18 3.18 23.29
C LEU A 316 -14.90 3.37 24.79
N THR A 317 -15.39 2.48 25.64
CA THR A 317 -15.19 2.55 27.11
C THR A 317 -13.95 1.81 27.57
N SER A 318 -13.54 0.75 26.87
CA SER A 318 -12.35 -0.04 27.23
C SER A 318 -11.07 0.48 26.56
N VAL A 319 -11.17 0.90 25.30
CA VAL A 319 -10.02 1.34 24.49
C VAL A 319 -10.07 2.84 24.26
N GLY A 320 -11.19 3.38 23.79
CA GLY A 320 -11.40 4.81 23.61
C GLY A 320 -11.40 5.30 22.16
N LEU A 321 -11.40 6.64 22.03
CA LEU A 321 -11.30 7.36 20.76
C LEU A 321 -9.92 8.02 20.64
N PRO A 322 -9.30 7.99 19.46
CA PRO A 322 -8.12 8.80 19.19
C PRO A 322 -8.56 10.28 19.12
N VAL A 323 -7.77 11.15 19.76
CA VAL A 323 -8.04 12.59 19.85
C VAL A 323 -7.54 13.34 18.61
N THR A 324 -6.57 12.76 17.88
CA THR A 324 -5.90 13.41 16.75
C THR A 324 -5.54 12.40 15.66
N ASP A 325 -6.27 12.37 14.55
CA ASP A 325 -5.74 11.84 13.27
C ASP A 325 -6.38 12.59 12.07
N ARG A 326 -5.85 12.40 10.85
CA ARG A 326 -6.30 13.09 9.62
C ARG A 326 -7.76 12.75 9.22
N PHE A 327 -8.34 11.70 9.79
CA PHE A 327 -9.72 11.24 9.61
C PHE A 327 -10.60 11.46 10.85
N SER A 328 -9.98 11.58 12.03
CA SER A 328 -10.55 11.89 13.34
C SER A 328 -10.21 13.36 13.67
N GLY A 329 -10.97 14.29 13.09
CA GLY A 329 -10.86 15.73 13.37
C GLY A 329 -11.08 16.06 14.86
N ASP A 330 -10.85 17.31 15.27
CA ASP A 330 -10.94 17.78 16.68
C ASP A 330 -12.20 17.25 17.39
N GLN A 331 -12.03 16.16 18.15
CA GLN A 331 -13.10 15.48 18.85
C GLN A 331 -13.45 16.24 20.12
N GLN A 332 -14.25 17.31 19.98
CA GLN A 332 -14.79 18.00 21.15
C GLN A 332 -15.70 17.06 21.92
N ARG A 333 -15.32 16.63 23.12
CA ARG A 333 -16.21 15.80 23.95
C ARG A 333 -17.34 16.64 24.53
N PRO A 334 -18.57 16.11 24.66
CA PRO A 334 -19.02 14.73 24.39
C PRO A 334 -19.26 14.40 22.90
N LEU A 335 -19.38 13.09 22.58
CA LEU A 335 -19.83 12.63 21.26
C LEU A 335 -21.21 13.22 20.95
N ALA A 336 -21.31 13.91 19.82
CA ALA A 336 -22.53 14.57 19.36
C ALA A 336 -22.90 14.07 17.97
N THR A 337 -24.18 14.18 17.62
CA THR A 337 -24.64 13.80 16.28
C THR A 337 -24.17 14.81 15.23
N LEU A 338 -24.17 14.39 13.96
CA LEU A 338 -23.87 15.26 12.83
C LEU A 338 -24.82 16.47 12.82
N GLY A 339 -26.12 16.26 13.05
CA GLY A 339 -27.11 17.36 13.10
C GLY A 339 -26.89 18.34 14.26
N GLU A 340 -26.36 17.87 15.39
CA GLU A 340 -26.02 18.73 16.54
C GLU A 340 -24.78 19.59 16.26
N ARG A 341 -23.75 19.01 15.62
CA ARG A 341 -22.45 19.67 15.35
C ARG A 341 -22.48 20.54 14.11
N CYS A 342 -23.20 20.08 13.09
CA CYS A 342 -23.22 20.67 11.76
C CYS A 342 -24.67 20.89 11.32
N PRO A 343 -25.42 21.77 12.01
CA PRO A 343 -26.85 21.96 11.74
C PRO A 343 -27.15 22.44 10.32
N TRP A 344 -26.17 23.02 9.62
CA TRP A 344 -26.28 23.43 8.23
C TRP A 344 -26.47 22.24 7.27
N TYR A 345 -26.06 21.02 7.63
CA TYR A 345 -26.35 19.81 6.83
C TYR A 345 -27.85 19.49 6.76
N ALA A 346 -28.67 19.99 7.68
CA ALA A 346 -30.12 19.81 7.63
C ALA A 346 -30.79 20.65 6.53
N GLU A 347 -30.10 21.69 6.04
CA GLU A 347 -30.57 22.56 4.96
C GLU A 347 -30.17 22.05 3.57
N GLU A 348 -29.23 21.09 3.51
CA GLU A 348 -28.80 20.47 2.25
C GLU A 348 -29.80 19.38 1.81
N PRO A 349 -30.24 19.41 0.53
CA PRO A 349 -31.10 18.37 0.00
C PRO A 349 -30.28 17.11 -0.24
N ALA A 350 -30.29 16.16 0.69
CA ALA A 350 -29.46 14.96 0.57
C ALA A 350 -30.26 13.66 0.65
N ASP A 351 -29.92 12.72 -0.25
CA ASP A 351 -30.29 11.31 -0.17
C ASP A 351 -29.77 10.63 1.12
N ARG A 352 -28.98 11.37 1.93
CA ARG A 352 -28.34 10.93 3.18
C ARG A 352 -28.83 11.65 4.44
N ALA A 353 -30.03 12.25 4.45
CA ALA A 353 -30.58 12.91 5.63
C ALA A 353 -30.61 12.04 6.91
N HIS A 354 -30.64 10.71 6.77
CA HIS A 354 -30.56 9.76 7.90
C HIS A 354 -29.24 9.86 8.70
N GLN A 355 -28.17 10.38 8.09
CA GLN A 355 -26.87 10.53 8.75
C GLN A 355 -26.84 11.68 9.77
N LEU A 356 -27.85 12.56 9.79
CA LEU A 356 -27.96 13.63 10.79
C LEU A 356 -28.05 13.09 12.23
N ASP A 357 -28.58 11.87 12.40
CA ASP A 357 -28.68 11.19 13.69
C ASP A 357 -27.44 10.35 14.03
N TYR A 358 -26.44 10.29 13.14
CA TYR A 358 -25.21 9.52 13.36
C TYR A 358 -24.17 10.37 14.13
N PHE A 359 -23.30 9.71 14.89
CA PHE A 359 -22.31 10.39 15.72
C PHE A 359 -21.11 10.81 14.90
N LEU A 360 -20.69 12.07 15.03
CA LEU A 360 -19.52 12.59 14.32
C LEU A 360 -18.23 12.01 14.91
N LEU A 361 -17.45 11.34 14.08
CA LEU A 361 -16.12 10.80 14.41
C LEU A 361 -14.97 11.66 13.89
N GLY A 362 -15.22 12.54 12.91
CA GLY A 362 -14.20 13.37 12.31
C GLY A 362 -14.56 13.80 10.90
N ALA A 363 -13.56 14.20 10.12
CA ALA A 363 -13.72 14.64 8.74
C ALA A 363 -12.54 14.17 7.90
N THR A 364 -12.76 13.96 6.61
CA THR A 364 -11.72 13.62 5.65
C THR A 364 -11.14 14.87 5.00
N ALA A 365 -10.08 14.69 4.20
CA ALA A 365 -9.48 15.76 3.40
C ALA A 365 -10.44 16.35 2.34
N TYR A 366 -11.57 15.68 2.03
CA TYR A 366 -12.59 16.14 1.07
C TYR A 366 -13.73 16.89 1.75
N ASN A 367 -13.53 17.38 2.98
CA ASN A 367 -14.55 17.99 3.82
C ASN A 367 -15.77 17.09 4.11
N CYS A 368 -15.71 15.80 3.76
CA CYS A 368 -16.75 14.87 4.11
C CYS A 368 -16.61 14.49 5.59
N GLN A 369 -17.73 14.44 6.31
CA GLN A 369 -17.75 14.04 7.70
C GLN A 369 -17.73 12.51 7.81
N VAL A 370 -16.94 11.98 8.73
CA VAL A 370 -16.94 10.57 9.11
C VAL A 370 -17.91 10.40 10.27
N VAL A 371 -18.91 9.54 10.09
CA VAL A 371 -20.02 9.39 11.05
C VAL A 371 -20.24 7.93 11.42
N LEU A 372 -20.71 7.70 12.65
CA LEU A 372 -20.97 6.40 13.25
C LEU A 372 -22.47 6.19 13.44
N ASP A 373 -23.01 5.15 12.80
CA ASP A 373 -24.36 4.68 13.08
C ASP A 373 -24.41 4.07 14.49
N GLY A 374 -25.07 4.76 15.41
CA GLY A 374 -25.20 4.33 16.80
C GLY A 374 -25.93 3.01 17.00
N VAL A 375 -26.73 2.56 16.02
CA VAL A 375 -27.53 1.33 16.12
C VAL A 375 -26.75 0.12 15.59
N SER A 376 -26.11 0.26 14.43
CA SER A 376 -25.40 -0.86 13.78
C SER A 376 -23.89 -0.88 14.07
N GLY A 377 -23.31 0.23 14.51
CA GLY A 377 -21.86 0.39 14.67
C GLY A 377 -21.12 0.66 13.36
N ARG A 378 -21.82 0.71 12.22
CA ARG A 378 -21.25 0.99 10.89
C ARG A 378 -20.67 2.40 10.82
N VAL A 379 -19.57 2.54 10.10
CA VAL A 379 -18.94 3.84 9.85
C VAL A 379 -19.23 4.27 8.41
N GLU A 380 -19.69 5.51 8.27
CA GLU A 380 -20.06 6.11 6.99
C GLU A 380 -19.39 7.45 6.78
N ILE A 381 -19.46 7.93 5.53
CA ILE A 381 -19.03 9.25 5.10
C ILE A 381 -20.21 10.03 4.52
N THR A 382 -20.26 11.33 4.81
CA THR A 382 -21.25 12.23 4.23
C THR A 382 -20.91 12.55 2.77
N GLU A 383 -21.85 13.20 2.09
CA GLU A 383 -21.54 13.91 0.84
C GLU A 383 -20.60 15.10 1.12
N GLY A 384 -19.73 15.38 0.16
CA GLY A 384 -18.92 16.60 0.15
C GLY A 384 -19.63 17.73 -0.61
N ASP A 385 -18.92 18.84 -0.81
CA ASP A 385 -19.46 20.17 -1.15
C ASP A 385 -19.90 20.40 -2.61
N GLY A 386 -20.36 19.35 -3.32
CA GLY A 386 -21.34 19.54 -4.41
C GLY A 386 -20.94 19.23 -5.87
N GLU A 387 -20.20 18.15 -6.16
CA GLU A 387 -20.18 17.57 -7.53
C GLU A 387 -20.97 16.23 -7.61
N GLU A 388 -21.59 15.96 -8.75
CA GLU A 388 -22.36 14.74 -9.01
C GLU A 388 -21.40 13.53 -9.12
N GLY A 389 -21.58 12.47 -8.31
CA GLY A 389 -20.73 11.26 -8.33
C GLY A 389 -19.96 10.91 -7.05
N TRP A 390 -20.40 11.38 -5.88
CA TRP A 390 -19.76 11.10 -4.58
C TRP A 390 -19.66 9.61 -4.22
N PRO A 391 -18.67 9.24 -3.39
CA PRO A 391 -18.45 7.86 -3.04
C PRO A 391 -19.63 7.30 -2.24
N ALA A 392 -19.81 5.99 -2.31
CA ALA A 392 -20.75 5.25 -1.49
C ALA A 392 -20.58 5.61 -0.01
N ALA A 393 -21.71 5.73 0.70
CA ALA A 393 -21.72 6.18 2.08
C ALA A 393 -20.90 5.29 3.03
N GLN A 394 -20.85 3.98 2.79
CA GLN A 394 -20.18 3.05 3.70
C GLN A 394 -18.66 3.17 3.62
N LEU A 395 -18.04 3.46 4.77
CA LEU A 395 -16.59 3.57 4.92
C LEU A 395 -15.98 2.32 5.59
N ALA A 396 -16.68 1.76 6.58
CA ALA A 396 -16.31 0.50 7.23
C ALA A 396 -17.54 -0.22 7.81
N CYS A 397 -17.48 -1.54 7.92
CA CYS A 397 -18.54 -2.41 8.43
C CYS A 397 -18.82 -2.14 9.91
N ASP A 398 -17.78 -1.81 10.69
CA ASP A 398 -17.90 -1.28 12.03
C ASP A 398 -16.69 -0.42 12.43
N LEU A 399 -16.74 0.12 13.65
CA LEU A 399 -15.68 0.97 14.21
C LEU A 399 -14.32 0.27 14.35
N SER A 400 -14.29 -1.05 14.58
CA SER A 400 -13.03 -1.80 14.69
C SER A 400 -12.33 -1.95 13.34
N ALA A 401 -13.08 -2.25 12.28
CA ALA A 401 -12.56 -2.29 10.92
C ALA A 401 -12.05 -0.92 10.48
N TYR A 402 -12.77 0.15 10.85
CA TYR A 402 -12.33 1.52 10.61
C TYR A 402 -10.99 1.83 11.28
N TYR A 403 -10.84 1.57 12.59
CA TYR A 403 -9.58 1.83 13.29
C TYR A 403 -8.41 1.01 12.73
N LEU A 404 -8.64 -0.26 12.40
CA LEU A 404 -7.60 -1.08 11.79
C LEU A 404 -7.21 -0.56 10.40
N ALA A 405 -8.17 -0.11 9.60
CA ALA A 405 -7.93 0.50 8.30
C ALA A 405 -7.07 1.78 8.42
N ILE A 406 -7.44 2.70 9.34
CA ILE A 406 -6.65 3.91 9.57
C ILE A 406 -5.24 3.57 10.07
N TRP A 407 -5.11 2.61 10.98
CA TRP A 407 -3.81 2.18 11.49
C TRP A 407 -2.91 1.60 10.39
N VAL A 408 -3.46 0.72 9.53
CA VAL A 408 -2.75 0.21 8.35
C VAL A 408 -2.27 1.36 7.47
N LEU A 409 -3.14 2.31 7.14
CA LEU A 409 -2.78 3.44 6.29
C LEU A 409 -1.71 4.33 6.94
N THR A 410 -1.80 4.59 8.24
CA THR A 410 -0.78 5.34 8.98
C THR A 410 0.58 4.66 8.88
N ARG A 411 0.66 3.35 9.10
CA ARG A 411 1.92 2.59 9.02
C ARG A 411 2.51 2.60 7.61
N LEU A 412 1.68 2.51 6.58
CA LEU A 412 2.13 2.62 5.19
C LEU A 412 2.65 4.02 4.85
N ARG A 413 1.98 5.08 5.31
CA ARG A 413 2.45 6.47 5.13
C ARG A 413 3.76 6.74 5.86
N GLU A 414 3.91 6.22 7.08
CA GLU A 414 5.17 6.33 7.82
C GLU A 414 6.32 5.63 7.09
N ALA A 415 6.04 4.48 6.47
CA ALA A 415 7.03 3.77 5.67
C ALA A 415 7.43 4.56 4.41
N VAL A 416 6.47 5.16 3.70
CA VAL A 416 6.73 6.12 2.62
C VAL A 416 7.62 7.26 3.12
N ALA A 417 7.27 7.91 4.23
CA ALA A 417 8.04 9.02 4.79
C ALA A 417 9.46 8.58 5.20
N GLN A 418 9.60 7.38 5.77
CA GLN A 418 10.87 6.85 6.23
C GLN A 418 11.80 6.48 5.07
N TRP A 419 11.27 5.87 4.01
CA TRP A 419 12.08 5.26 2.97
C TRP A 419 12.10 6.05 1.65
N SER A 420 11.19 6.98 1.38
CA SER A 420 11.17 7.80 0.15
C SER A 420 12.46 8.59 -0.13
N SER A 421 13.25 8.88 0.90
CA SER A 421 14.54 9.57 0.76
C SER A 421 15.70 8.68 0.29
N VAL A 422 15.46 7.38 0.16
CA VAL A 422 16.47 6.41 -0.24
C VAL A 422 16.60 6.44 -1.76
N GLY A 423 17.84 6.53 -2.27
CA GLY A 423 18.15 6.74 -3.69
C GLY A 423 17.94 5.52 -4.60
N TRP A 424 16.75 4.90 -4.57
CA TRP A 424 16.36 3.88 -5.56
C TRP A 424 16.19 4.50 -6.94
N GLN A 425 16.49 3.70 -7.96
CA GLN A 425 16.49 4.18 -9.34
C GLN A 425 15.32 3.63 -10.16
N VAL A 426 14.80 2.48 -9.77
CA VAL A 426 13.74 1.74 -10.47
C VAL A 426 12.52 1.57 -9.57
N PHE A 427 12.74 1.11 -8.34
CA PHE A 427 11.69 0.71 -7.42
C PHE A 427 10.80 1.89 -6.98
N ASP A 428 9.51 1.82 -7.30
CA ASP A 428 8.50 2.78 -6.87
C ASP A 428 7.81 2.30 -5.58
N LEU A 429 8.31 2.79 -4.44
CA LEU A 429 7.74 2.44 -3.13
C LEU A 429 6.30 2.95 -2.97
N ASP A 430 6.00 4.14 -3.49
CA ASP A 430 4.70 4.79 -3.29
C ASP A 430 3.61 4.01 -4.01
N GLU A 431 3.87 3.60 -5.27
CA GLU A 431 2.97 2.73 -6.03
C GLU A 431 2.79 1.38 -5.33
N LEU A 432 3.87 0.75 -4.84
CA LEU A 432 3.78 -0.55 -4.16
C LEU A 432 2.92 -0.49 -2.90
N LEU A 433 3.19 0.48 -2.02
CA LEU A 433 2.48 0.57 -0.75
C LEU A 433 1.03 1.03 -0.95
N ALA A 434 0.74 1.83 -1.98
CA ALA A 434 -0.63 2.22 -2.30
C ALA A 434 -1.46 1.03 -2.81
N GLU A 435 -0.93 0.25 -3.74
CA GLU A 435 -1.58 -0.98 -4.25
C GLU A 435 -1.80 -2.00 -3.12
N ALA A 436 -0.76 -2.27 -2.32
CA ALA A 436 -0.83 -3.16 -1.18
C ALA A 436 -1.81 -2.65 -0.11
N GLY A 437 -1.85 -1.33 0.13
CA GLY A 437 -2.79 -0.70 1.05
C GLY A 437 -4.24 -0.92 0.65
N LEU A 438 -4.58 -0.69 -0.62
CA LEU A 438 -5.95 -0.90 -1.11
C LEU A 438 -6.36 -2.37 -1.01
N GLU A 439 -5.46 -3.30 -1.33
CA GLU A 439 -5.74 -4.72 -1.21
C GLU A 439 -5.91 -5.16 0.25
N LEU A 440 -5.06 -4.67 1.16
CA LEU A 440 -5.23 -4.88 2.59
C LEU A 440 -6.61 -4.39 3.04
N LEU A 441 -7.01 -3.18 2.67
CA LEU A 441 -8.34 -2.64 2.99
C LEU A 441 -9.46 -3.53 2.44
N ALA A 442 -9.35 -3.99 1.18
CA ALA A 442 -10.33 -4.88 0.57
C ALA A 442 -10.44 -6.24 1.28
N ARG A 443 -9.35 -6.73 1.87
CA ARG A 443 -9.35 -7.96 2.69
C ARG A 443 -9.89 -7.73 4.08
N LEU A 444 -9.58 -6.57 4.67
CA LEU A 444 -10.03 -6.22 6.01
C LEU A 444 -11.54 -5.97 6.05
N ASP A 445 -12.04 -5.26 5.05
CA ASP A 445 -13.47 -5.00 4.88
C ASP A 445 -13.86 -5.00 3.39
N PRO A 446 -14.20 -6.18 2.85
CA PRO A 446 -14.66 -6.30 1.48
C PRO A 446 -15.88 -5.43 1.18
N SER A 447 -16.75 -5.19 2.17
CA SER A 447 -18.00 -4.45 1.96
C SER A 447 -17.77 -2.95 1.78
N ALA A 448 -16.70 -2.41 2.36
CA ALA A 448 -16.29 -1.01 2.17
C ALA A 448 -15.70 -0.76 0.77
N VAL A 449 -15.06 -1.76 0.16
CA VAL A 449 -14.34 -1.61 -1.14
C VAL A 449 -15.12 -2.18 -2.33
N ALA A 450 -16.10 -3.07 -2.10
CA ALA A 450 -16.86 -3.74 -3.16
C ALA A 450 -17.66 -2.82 -4.09
N ARG A 451 -17.95 -1.58 -3.66
CA ARG A 451 -18.64 -0.60 -4.49
C ARG A 451 -17.62 0.16 -5.33
N GLU A 452 -17.88 0.26 -6.63
CA GLU A 452 -17.02 1.00 -7.57
C GLU A 452 -16.78 2.45 -7.09
N ALA A 453 -17.83 3.09 -6.57
CA ALA A 453 -17.75 4.40 -5.95
C ALA A 453 -17.22 4.37 -4.48
N SER A 454 -16.42 3.40 -4.03
CA SER A 454 -15.88 3.43 -2.66
C SER A 454 -14.94 4.64 -2.48
N LEU A 455 -14.94 5.28 -1.30
CA LEU A 455 -13.97 6.32 -0.98
C LEU A 455 -12.54 5.78 -1.07
N TRP A 456 -12.31 4.53 -0.66
CA TRP A 456 -10.97 3.93 -0.69
C TRP A 456 -10.45 3.80 -2.12
N ASN A 457 -11.30 3.43 -3.07
CA ASN A 457 -10.97 3.40 -4.50
C ASN A 457 -10.74 4.82 -5.04
N ALA A 458 -11.63 5.76 -4.70
CA ALA A 458 -11.50 7.15 -5.12
C ALA A 458 -10.19 7.79 -4.62
N LEU A 459 -9.80 7.53 -3.37
CA LEU A 459 -8.52 7.95 -2.80
C LEU A 459 -7.34 7.31 -3.51
N ALA A 460 -7.41 6.01 -3.82
CA ALA A 460 -6.35 5.32 -4.54
C ALA A 460 -6.16 5.88 -5.96
N ASP A 461 -7.24 6.28 -6.64
CA ASP A 461 -7.21 6.82 -8.00
C ASP A 461 -6.87 8.33 -8.05
N ASP A 462 -6.97 9.05 -6.93
CA ASP A 462 -6.74 10.51 -6.88
C ASP A 462 -5.27 10.89 -6.69
N GLY A 463 -4.51 10.86 -7.78
CA GLY A 463 -3.13 11.34 -7.81
C GLY A 463 -2.95 12.84 -7.55
N HIS A 464 -4.02 13.66 -7.58
CA HIS A 464 -3.91 15.10 -7.28
C HIS A 464 -3.80 15.39 -5.79
N MET A 465 -4.37 14.53 -4.94
CA MET A 465 -4.34 14.66 -3.48
C MET A 465 -3.26 13.78 -2.83
N GLY A 466 -2.34 13.25 -3.65
CA GLY A 466 -1.27 12.34 -3.24
C GLY A 466 -1.71 10.87 -3.11
N GLY A 467 -2.91 10.52 -3.59
CA GLY A 467 -3.42 9.16 -3.58
C GLY A 467 -3.81 8.66 -2.19
N LEU A 468 -3.92 7.33 -2.05
CA LEU A 468 -4.28 6.67 -0.79
C LEU A 468 -3.34 7.04 0.37
N LEU A 469 -2.05 7.27 0.06
CA LEU A 469 -0.98 7.54 1.02
C LEU A 469 -0.54 9.00 1.09
N GLY A 470 -1.14 9.89 0.28
CA GLY A 470 -0.88 11.33 0.26
C GLY A 470 -1.43 12.11 1.45
#